data_AF-A0A7T5RFE7-F1
#
_entry.id   AF-A0A7T5RFE7-F1
#
_cell.length_a   1.000
_cell.length_b   1.000
_cell.length_c   1.000
_cell.angle_alpha   90.00
_cell.angle_beta   90.00
_cell.angle_gamma   90.00
#
_symmetry.space_group_name_H-M   'P 1'
#
loop_
_entity.id
_entity.type
_entity.pdbx_description
1 polymer ?
#
loop_
_entity_poly.entity_id
_entity_poly.type
_entity_poly.pdbx_seq_one_letter_code
_entity_poly.pdbx_strand_id
1 'polypeptide(L)'
;MPSFFKRPVLIAALIALGVGIFLSYRINLFPPLPQREVVITPPPTEPKPIVLQQGPFKCPSTESFCQKGAAVKKGDPLYAVFDGQMSTVTSTLPAEYNNEKITTIYLDNEERGLRAVYYVQGEIADTNPKAVEEGEKIGSAGEKMTYYQASLVFSIIKNYPEGEKLALTQKDFK
;
A
#
# COMPACT_ATOMS: atom_id res chain seq x y z
N MET A 1 -43.40 -72.84 -29.01
CA MET A 1 -44.11 -72.70 -27.72
C MET A 1 -43.09 -72.88 -26.59
N PRO A 2 -43.14 -72.16 -25.45
CA PRO A 2 -43.35 -70.72 -25.16
C PRO A 2 -42.04 -70.07 -24.58
N SER A 3 -41.71 -68.79 -24.84
CA SER A 3 -41.95 -67.54 -24.07
C SER A 3 -41.13 -67.32 -22.78
N PHE A 4 -40.97 -66.03 -22.40
CA PHE A 4 -40.39 -65.42 -21.18
C PHE A 4 -38.91 -64.98 -21.27
N PHE A 5 -38.44 -63.78 -20.87
CA PHE A 5 -39.06 -62.55 -20.34
C PHE A 5 -38.00 -61.40 -20.21
N LYS A 6 -38.46 -60.15 -20.36
CA LYS A 6 -38.16 -58.93 -19.56
C LYS A 6 -36.81 -58.82 -18.81
N ARG A 7 -35.88 -57.91 -19.18
CA ARG A 7 -34.84 -57.41 -18.22
C ARG A 7 -34.24 -55.98 -18.31
N PRO A 8 -34.50 -55.02 -19.23
CA PRO A 8 -33.76 -53.75 -19.16
C PRO A 8 -34.51 -52.58 -18.47
N VAL A 9 -35.80 -52.71 -18.14
CA VAL A 9 -36.62 -51.55 -17.72
C VAL A 9 -36.51 -51.23 -16.22
N LEU A 10 -36.09 -52.18 -15.37
CA LEU A 10 -36.10 -51.97 -13.91
C LEU A 10 -34.90 -51.17 -13.37
N ILE A 11 -33.79 -51.05 -14.10
CA ILE A 11 -32.57 -50.38 -13.62
C ILE A 11 -32.67 -48.86 -13.80
N ALA A 12 -33.41 -48.38 -14.81
CA ALA A 12 -33.55 -46.95 -15.07
C ALA A 12 -34.39 -46.20 -14.02
N ALA A 13 -35.30 -46.88 -13.33
CA ALA A 13 -36.21 -46.23 -12.36
C ALA A 13 -35.57 -45.94 -10.99
N LEU A 14 -34.52 -46.68 -10.58
CA LEU A 14 -33.88 -46.47 -9.27
C LEU A 14 -32.86 -45.32 -9.26
N ILE A 15 -32.28 -44.97 -10.42
CA ILE A 15 -31.32 -43.87 -10.51
C ILE A 15 -32.04 -42.51 -10.45
N ALA A 16 -33.27 -42.42 -10.96
CA ALA A 16 -34.05 -41.18 -10.96
C ALA A 16 -34.52 -40.75 -9.56
N LEU A 17 -34.77 -41.69 -8.65
CA LEU A 17 -35.21 -41.38 -7.28
C LEU A 17 -34.05 -40.99 -6.34
N GLY A 18 -32.84 -41.51 -6.56
CA GLY A 18 -31.66 -41.20 -5.72
C GLY A 18 -31.13 -39.77 -5.90
N VAL A 19 -31.21 -39.21 -7.10
CA VAL A 19 -30.70 -37.86 -7.41
C VAL A 19 -31.65 -36.77 -6.91
N GLY A 20 -32.96 -37.02 -6.92
CA GLY A 20 -33.97 -36.05 -6.47
C GLY A 20 -33.89 -35.73 -4.97
N ILE A 21 -33.64 -36.75 -4.14
CA ILE A 21 -33.60 -36.58 -2.68
C ILE A 21 -32.32 -35.83 -2.23
N PHE A 22 -31.20 -36.05 -2.92
CA PHE A 22 -29.93 -35.40 -2.60
C PHE A 22 -29.94 -33.88 -2.91
N LEU A 23 -30.68 -33.46 -3.94
CA LEU A 23 -30.85 -32.04 -4.28
C LEU A 23 -31.83 -31.33 -3.33
N SER A 24 -32.90 -31.99 -2.87
CA SER A 24 -33.83 -31.38 -1.90
C SER A 24 -33.23 -31.19 -0.50
N TYR A 25 -32.26 -32.02 -0.09
CA TYR A 25 -31.65 -31.91 1.24
C TYR A 25 -30.59 -30.80 1.36
N ARG A 26 -30.00 -30.35 0.24
CA ARG A 26 -28.98 -29.28 0.25
C ARG A 26 -29.58 -27.88 0.41
N ILE A 27 -30.87 -27.69 0.13
CA ILE A 27 -31.50 -26.36 0.11
C ILE A 27 -31.99 -25.93 1.50
N ASN A 28 -32.24 -26.87 2.43
CA ASN A 28 -32.82 -26.57 3.74
C ASN A 28 -31.83 -26.48 4.92
N LEU A 29 -30.51 -26.61 4.69
CA LEU A 29 -29.51 -26.64 5.77
C LEU A 29 -28.67 -25.37 5.92
N PHE A 30 -28.86 -24.37 5.06
CA PHE A 30 -28.17 -23.09 5.17
C PHE A 30 -29.20 -21.98 5.35
N PRO A 31 -29.39 -21.45 6.57
CA PRO A 31 -30.11 -20.19 6.72
C PRO A 31 -29.42 -19.14 5.83
N PRO A 32 -30.17 -18.29 5.13
CA PRO A 32 -29.57 -17.22 4.34
C PRO A 32 -28.71 -16.37 5.26
N LEU A 33 -27.43 -16.18 4.90
CA LEU A 33 -26.55 -15.25 5.59
C LEU A 33 -27.27 -13.88 5.68
N PRO A 34 -27.24 -13.20 6.83
CA PRO A 34 -27.83 -11.87 6.93
C PRO A 34 -27.21 -11.00 5.86
N GLN A 35 -28.04 -10.52 4.92
CA GLN A 35 -27.61 -9.62 3.89
C GLN A 35 -27.12 -8.36 4.57
N ARG A 36 -25.80 -8.18 4.63
CA ARG A 36 -25.18 -6.92 5.02
C ARG A 36 -25.72 -5.91 4.03
N GLU A 37 -26.60 -5.01 4.48
CA GLU A 37 -26.95 -3.82 3.73
C GLU A 37 -25.64 -3.15 3.36
N VAL A 38 -25.26 -3.25 2.09
CA VAL A 38 -24.21 -2.43 1.53
C VAL A 38 -24.83 -1.05 1.52
N VAL A 39 -24.53 -0.26 2.55
CA VAL A 39 -24.72 1.18 2.49
C VAL A 39 -23.79 1.64 1.38
N ILE A 40 -24.33 1.71 0.16
CA ILE A 40 -23.68 2.36 -0.96
C ILE A 40 -23.75 3.84 -0.62
N THR A 41 -22.76 4.33 0.12
CA THR A 41 -22.51 5.77 0.16
C THR A 41 -22.28 6.20 -1.29
N PRO A 42 -23.04 7.18 -1.80
CA PRO A 42 -22.74 7.72 -3.12
C PRO A 42 -21.26 8.16 -3.12
N PRO A 43 -20.52 7.93 -4.21
CA PRO A 43 -19.16 8.45 -4.31
C PRO A 43 -19.23 9.95 -4.03
N PRO A 44 -18.33 10.50 -3.21
CA PRO A 44 -18.33 11.93 -2.91
C PRO A 44 -18.42 12.72 -4.22
N THR A 45 -19.51 13.48 -4.35
CA THR A 45 -19.81 14.34 -5.48
C THR A 45 -18.74 15.43 -5.52
N GLU A 46 -18.04 15.50 -6.65
CA GLU A 46 -16.88 16.33 -6.97
C GLU A 46 -15.53 15.93 -6.35
N PRO A 47 -14.50 15.63 -7.18
CA PRO A 47 -13.13 15.60 -6.69
C PRO A 47 -12.79 16.99 -6.15
N LYS A 48 -12.48 17.06 -4.84
CA LYS A 48 -11.96 18.26 -4.20
C LYS A 48 -10.77 18.75 -5.06
N PRO A 49 -10.79 20.00 -5.56
CA PRO A 49 -9.70 20.48 -6.41
C PRO A 49 -8.39 20.35 -5.64
N ILE A 50 -7.45 19.58 -6.20
CA ILE A 50 -6.12 19.41 -5.63
C ILE A 50 -5.47 20.78 -5.58
N VAL A 51 -5.29 21.34 -4.38
CA VAL A 51 -4.54 22.57 -4.20
C VAL A 51 -3.07 22.20 -4.38
N LEU A 52 -2.56 22.40 -5.59
CA LEU A 52 -1.16 22.16 -5.98
C LEU A 52 -0.25 23.15 -5.25
N GLN A 53 0.04 22.87 -3.98
CA GLN A 53 0.93 23.71 -3.20
C GLN A 53 2.38 23.36 -3.57
N GLN A 54 3.14 24.38 -3.97
CA GLN A 54 4.56 24.27 -4.27
C GLN A 54 5.35 24.90 -3.13
N GLY A 55 5.68 24.08 -2.13
CA GLY A 55 6.54 24.50 -1.02
C GLY A 55 6.02 25.67 -0.17
N PRO A 56 6.80 26.09 0.83
CA PRO A 56 8.01 25.42 1.29
C PRO A 56 7.69 24.16 2.11
N PHE A 57 8.50 23.11 1.96
CA PHE A 57 8.46 21.88 2.74
C PHE A 57 9.48 21.92 3.88
N LYS A 58 9.26 21.16 4.95
CA LYS A 58 10.34 20.94 5.92
C LYS A 58 11.45 20.09 5.32
N CYS A 59 12.68 20.27 5.81
CA CYS A 59 13.79 19.44 5.35
C CYS A 59 13.60 17.99 5.83
N PRO A 60 13.75 16.96 4.97
CA PRO A 60 13.53 15.56 5.34
C PRO A 60 14.59 14.99 6.30
N SER A 61 15.66 15.74 6.58
CA SER A 61 16.72 15.38 7.52
C SER A 61 17.37 16.65 8.07
N THR A 62 18.66 16.61 8.43
CA THR A 62 19.40 17.78 8.89
C THR A 62 19.37 18.89 7.83
N GLU A 63 19.31 20.17 8.26
CA GLU A 63 19.23 21.31 7.35
C GLU A 63 20.32 21.33 6.27
N SER A 64 21.50 20.77 6.60
CA SER A 64 22.64 20.67 5.68
C SER A 64 22.32 19.88 4.40
N PHE A 65 21.42 18.89 4.47
CA PHE A 65 20.94 18.13 3.32
C PHE A 65 20.25 19.06 2.31
N CYS A 66 19.29 19.86 2.77
CA CYS A 66 18.53 20.76 1.90
C CYS A 66 19.30 21.98 1.43
N GLN A 67 20.18 22.53 2.27
CA GLN A 67 20.94 23.76 1.95
C GLN A 67 22.17 23.51 1.08
N LYS A 68 22.78 22.33 1.13
CA LYS A 68 24.09 22.08 0.49
C LYS A 68 24.13 20.81 -0.34
N GLY A 69 23.03 20.04 -0.40
CA GLY A 69 23.05 18.68 -0.94
C GLY A 69 24.00 17.78 -0.16
N ALA A 70 24.23 18.07 1.13
CA ALA A 70 25.15 17.29 1.95
C ALA A 70 24.63 15.87 2.12
N ALA A 71 25.53 14.89 2.11
CA ALA A 71 25.16 13.51 2.39
C ALA A 71 24.66 13.37 3.84
N VAL A 72 23.59 12.61 4.01
CA VAL A 72 23.06 12.26 5.33
C VAL A 72 23.97 11.23 5.99
N LYS A 73 24.31 11.43 7.26
CA LYS A 73 25.17 10.51 8.02
C LYS A 73 24.32 9.45 8.73
N LYS A 74 24.94 8.31 9.04
CA LYS A 74 24.33 7.28 9.89
C LYS A 74 23.91 7.89 11.24
N GLY A 75 22.67 7.67 11.63
CA GLY A 75 22.06 8.19 12.86
C GLY A 75 21.39 9.55 12.70
N ASP A 76 21.58 10.26 11.58
CA ASP A 76 20.90 11.54 11.35
C ASP A 76 19.38 11.33 11.37
N PRO A 77 18.61 12.24 12.00
CA PRO A 77 17.17 12.11 12.06
C PRO A 77 16.52 12.29 10.69
N LEU A 78 15.41 11.59 10.48
CA LEU A 78 14.51 11.77 9.35
C LEU A 78 13.23 12.41 9.84
N TYR A 79 12.72 13.37 9.07
CA TYR A 79 11.53 14.14 9.42
C TYR A 79 10.45 14.05 8.34
N ALA A 80 9.20 14.05 8.77
CA ALA A 80 8.06 14.23 7.88
C ALA A 80 8.13 15.64 7.26
N VAL A 81 8.10 15.72 5.93
CA VAL A 81 8.22 16.99 5.21
C VAL A 81 6.92 17.80 5.14
N PHE A 82 5.80 17.18 5.51
CA PHE A 82 4.46 17.75 5.61
C PHE A 82 3.56 16.84 6.47
N ASP A 83 2.41 17.36 6.92
CA ASP A 83 1.38 16.54 7.58
C ASP A 83 0.83 15.48 6.62
N GLY A 84 0.64 14.25 7.09
CA GLY A 84 0.08 13.20 6.24
C GLY A 84 -0.03 11.84 6.88
N GLN A 85 -0.40 10.86 6.07
CA GLN A 85 -0.47 9.46 6.42
C GLN A 85 0.85 8.77 6.05
N MET A 86 1.60 8.32 7.06
CA MET A 86 2.82 7.55 6.87
C MET A 86 2.49 6.06 6.69
N SER A 87 3.24 5.38 5.82
CA SER A 87 3.30 3.92 5.73
C SER A 87 4.70 3.47 5.33
N THR A 88 5.03 2.20 5.55
CA THR A 88 6.37 1.67 5.28
C THR A 88 6.33 0.34 4.54
N VAL A 89 7.34 0.11 3.69
CA VAL A 89 7.57 -1.17 3.02
C VAL A 89 9.07 -1.48 3.06
N THR A 90 9.45 -2.61 3.65
CA THR A 90 10.83 -3.10 3.60
C THR A 90 10.99 -4.09 2.46
N SER A 91 11.96 -3.85 1.59
CA SER A 91 12.34 -4.74 0.49
C SER A 91 13.77 -5.22 0.68
N THR A 92 14.04 -6.47 0.33
CA THR A 92 15.39 -7.04 0.28
C THR A 92 15.87 -6.99 -1.16
N LEU A 93 17.00 -6.34 -1.41
CA LEU A 93 17.61 -6.30 -2.74
C LEU A 93 18.23 -7.65 -3.13
N PRO A 94 18.47 -7.89 -4.44
CA PRO A 94 19.18 -9.08 -4.90
C PRO A 94 20.59 -9.24 -4.29
N ALA A 95 21.14 -10.46 -4.37
CA ALA A 95 22.43 -10.81 -3.77
C ALA A 95 23.62 -9.99 -4.31
N GLU A 96 23.54 -9.46 -5.53
CA GLU A 96 24.54 -8.54 -6.10
C GLU A 96 24.69 -7.23 -5.30
N TYR A 97 23.68 -6.89 -4.50
CA TYR A 97 23.69 -5.79 -3.52
C TYR A 97 23.70 -6.33 -2.09
N ASN A 98 24.39 -7.45 -1.83
CA ASN A 98 24.57 -8.06 -0.52
C ASN A 98 23.28 -8.42 0.23
N ASN A 99 22.15 -8.63 -0.48
CA ASN A 99 20.84 -8.80 0.14
C ASN A 99 20.47 -7.63 1.09
N GLU A 100 20.91 -6.42 0.74
CA GLU A 100 20.65 -5.20 1.51
C GLU A 100 19.14 -4.97 1.67
N LYS A 101 18.72 -4.67 2.90
CA LYS A 101 17.32 -4.33 3.20
C LYS A 101 17.13 -2.83 3.09
N ILE A 102 16.25 -2.41 2.19
CA ILE A 102 15.86 -1.01 2.03
C ILE A 102 14.43 -0.83 2.53
N THR A 103 14.26 0.10 3.46
CA THR A 103 12.94 0.54 3.88
C THR A 103 12.52 1.74 3.06
N THR A 104 11.35 1.65 2.44
CA THR A 104 10.68 2.76 1.77
C THR A 104 9.64 3.32 2.71
N ILE A 105 9.72 4.61 3.02
CA ILE A 105 8.69 5.34 3.76
C ILE A 105 7.87 6.12 2.73
N TYR A 106 6.56 5.92 2.75
CA TYR A 106 5.61 6.73 2.01
C TYR A 106 4.91 7.67 2.98
N LEU A 107 4.84 8.94 2.62
CA LEU A 107 4.09 9.95 3.36
C LEU A 107 3.12 10.62 2.41
N ASP A 108 1.84 10.30 2.57
CA ASP A 108 0.78 10.69 1.66
C ASP A 108 -0.05 11.83 2.25
N ASN A 109 -0.30 12.84 1.44
CA ASN A 109 -1.28 13.87 1.74
C ASN A 109 -2.25 13.96 0.55
N GLU A 110 -3.35 13.23 0.64
CA GLU A 110 -4.37 13.17 -0.41
C GLU A 110 -5.04 14.53 -0.62
N GLU A 111 -5.22 15.32 0.43
CA GLU A 111 -5.83 16.66 0.32
C GLU A 111 -5.00 17.62 -0.53
N ARG A 112 -3.67 17.45 -0.52
CA ARG A 112 -2.71 18.24 -1.29
C ARG A 112 -2.25 17.53 -2.57
N GLY A 113 -2.69 16.29 -2.80
CA GLY A 113 -2.23 15.45 -3.92
C GLY A 113 -0.71 15.21 -3.90
N LEU A 114 -0.12 15.04 -2.71
CA LEU A 114 1.32 14.87 -2.52
C LEU A 114 1.66 13.49 -1.99
N ARG A 115 2.81 12.97 -2.42
CA ARG A 115 3.48 11.82 -1.79
C ARG A 115 4.96 12.13 -1.64
N ALA A 116 5.49 12.04 -0.43
CA ALA A 116 6.93 12.00 -0.20
C ALA A 116 7.39 10.54 -0.09
N VAL A 117 8.53 10.23 -0.71
CA VAL A 117 9.13 8.90 -0.73
C VAL A 117 10.56 8.99 -0.21
N TYR A 118 10.85 8.19 0.82
CA TYR A 118 12.15 8.09 1.44
C TYR A 118 12.67 6.66 1.26
N TYR A 119 13.83 6.49 0.64
CA TYR A 119 14.55 5.21 0.63
C TYR A 119 15.69 5.29 1.63
N VAL A 120 15.73 4.35 2.57
CA VAL A 120 16.72 4.35 3.65
C VAL A 120 17.03 2.94 4.15
N GLN A 121 18.26 2.72 4.61
CA GLN A 121 18.68 1.53 5.36
C GLN A 121 18.80 1.83 6.85
N GLY A 122 17.76 2.38 7.47
CA GLY A 122 17.83 2.97 8.81
C GLY A 122 16.76 2.43 9.77
N GLU A 123 16.70 3.04 10.96
CA GLU A 123 15.68 2.71 11.95
C GLU A 123 14.43 3.58 11.73
N ILE A 124 13.26 2.94 11.65
CA ILE A 124 11.99 3.66 11.50
C ILE A 124 11.26 3.64 12.83
N ALA A 125 10.73 4.79 13.24
CA ALA A 125 10.11 4.96 14.55
C ALA A 125 8.85 4.09 14.72
N ASP A 126 8.08 3.92 13.64
CA ASP A 126 6.91 3.03 13.58
C ASP A 126 6.76 2.51 12.15
N THR A 127 6.55 1.20 11.99
CA THR A 127 6.34 0.57 10.69
C THR A 127 4.86 0.47 10.33
N ASN A 128 3.96 0.66 11.29
CA ASN A 128 2.52 0.65 11.05
C ASN A 128 2.06 1.96 10.40
N PRO A 129 0.99 1.91 9.58
CA PRO A 129 0.40 3.13 9.08
C PRO A 129 -0.07 4.04 10.22
N LYS A 130 0.42 5.28 10.27
CA LYS A 130 -0.01 6.31 11.23
C LYS A 130 -0.04 7.71 10.61
N ALA A 131 -0.90 8.57 11.16
CA ALA A 131 -0.82 9.99 10.88
C ALA A 131 0.44 10.56 11.53
N VAL A 132 1.10 11.50 10.83
CA VAL A 132 2.27 12.23 11.32
C VAL A 132 2.15 13.71 10.99
N GLU A 133 2.75 14.54 11.84
CA GLU A 133 2.80 16.00 11.66
C GLU A 133 4.08 16.43 10.93
N GLU A 134 4.02 17.56 10.22
CA GLU A 134 5.17 18.20 9.60
C GLU A 134 6.28 18.45 10.63
N GLY A 135 7.49 17.97 10.34
CA GLY A 135 8.64 18.04 11.25
C GLY A 135 8.69 16.94 12.31
N GLU A 136 7.69 16.04 12.38
CA GLU A 136 7.76 14.87 13.25
C GLU A 136 8.93 13.97 12.85
N LYS A 137 9.69 13.47 13.85
CA LYS A 137 10.75 12.49 13.60
C LYS A 137 10.12 11.14 13.24
N ILE A 138 10.35 10.70 12.00
CA ILE A 138 9.82 9.43 11.46
C ILE A 138 10.86 8.30 11.46
N GLY A 139 12.14 8.61 11.67
CA GLY A 139 13.20 7.61 11.75
C GLY A 139 14.60 8.21 11.84
N SER A 140 15.58 7.41 11.47
CA SER A 140 16.98 7.81 11.32
C SER A 140 17.57 7.21 10.05
N ALA A 141 18.53 7.91 9.45
CA ALA A 141 19.33 7.38 8.38
C ALA A 141 20.27 6.30 8.89
N GLY A 142 20.47 5.24 8.12
CA GLY A 142 21.48 4.24 8.44
C GLY A 142 22.71 4.35 7.55
N GLU A 143 23.22 3.20 7.13
CA GLU A 143 24.38 3.16 6.27
C GLU A 143 24.05 3.56 4.83
N LYS A 144 25.09 3.86 4.07
CA LYS A 144 24.98 4.19 2.65
C LYS A 144 24.45 2.96 1.92
N MET A 145 23.28 3.08 1.29
CA MET A 145 22.71 2.01 0.47
C MET A 145 23.61 1.74 -0.73
N THR A 146 23.91 0.47 -0.97
CA THR A 146 24.79 0.02 -2.05
C THR A 146 24.18 0.32 -3.42
N TYR A 147 22.87 0.11 -3.58
CA TYR A 147 22.18 0.34 -4.86
C TYR A 147 22.11 1.82 -5.23
N TYR A 148 21.68 2.67 -4.29
CA TYR A 148 21.49 4.09 -4.54
C TYR A 148 22.75 4.94 -4.38
N GLN A 149 23.80 4.36 -3.80
CA GLN A 149 25.02 5.07 -3.43
C GLN A 149 24.76 6.30 -2.53
N ALA A 150 23.74 6.23 -1.68
CA ALA A 150 23.34 7.29 -0.75
C ALA A 150 22.76 6.71 0.54
N SER A 151 22.87 7.42 1.66
CA SER A 151 22.24 7.02 2.94
C SER A 151 20.75 7.35 3.00
N LEU A 152 20.31 8.30 2.17
CA LEU A 152 18.92 8.71 1.99
C LEU A 152 18.70 9.09 0.53
N VAL A 153 17.66 8.53 -0.10
CA VAL A 153 17.10 9.07 -1.35
C VAL A 153 15.72 9.61 -1.04
N PHE A 154 15.48 10.86 -1.40
CA PHE A 154 14.24 11.56 -1.12
C PHE A 154 13.62 12.11 -2.41
N SER A 155 12.30 12.00 -2.53
CA SER A 155 11.54 12.63 -3.61
C SER A 155 10.14 13.00 -3.17
N ILE A 156 9.57 14.01 -3.81
CA ILE A 156 8.15 14.37 -3.68
C ILE A 156 7.48 14.14 -5.05
N ILE A 157 6.30 13.55 -5.04
CA ILE A 157 5.44 13.33 -6.20
C ILE A 157 4.24 14.28 -6.05
N LYS A 158 3.94 15.06 -7.09
CA LYS A 158 2.75 15.93 -7.18
C LYS A 158 1.67 15.27 -8.02
N ASN A 159 0.41 15.60 -7.78
CA ASN A 159 -0.76 14.96 -8.42
C ASN A 159 -0.83 13.45 -8.11
N TYR A 160 -0.34 13.02 -6.95
CA TYR A 160 -0.45 11.64 -6.50
C TYR A 160 -1.94 11.23 -6.43
N PRO A 161 -2.36 10.04 -6.93
CA PRO A 161 -1.54 8.89 -7.36
C PRO A 161 -1.04 8.89 -8.81
N GLU A 162 -1.59 9.69 -9.71
CA GLU A 162 -1.25 9.72 -11.15
C GLU A 162 -0.08 10.66 -11.47
N GLY A 163 0.73 10.95 -10.45
CA GLY A 163 1.58 12.11 -10.38
C GLY A 163 2.99 11.96 -10.97
N GLU A 164 3.69 13.08 -11.07
CA GLU A 164 5.09 13.14 -11.49
C GLU A 164 6.02 13.56 -10.35
N LYS A 165 7.29 13.14 -10.44
CA LYS A 165 8.33 13.52 -9.48
C LYS A 165 8.66 15.00 -9.63
N LEU A 166 8.69 15.69 -8.50
CA LEU A 166 9.09 17.09 -8.42
C LEU A 166 10.62 17.22 -8.43
N ALA A 167 11.15 18.08 -9.30
CA ALA A 167 12.52 18.55 -9.20
C ALA A 167 12.65 19.52 -8.03
N LEU A 168 13.32 19.09 -6.96
CA LEU A 168 13.48 19.86 -5.73
C LEU A 168 14.77 20.69 -5.74
N THR A 169 14.67 21.93 -5.30
CA THR A 169 15.79 22.86 -5.10
C THR A 169 15.82 23.35 -3.65
N GLN A 170 16.88 24.08 -3.27
CA GLN A 170 17.00 24.65 -1.92
C GLN A 170 15.83 25.57 -1.55
N LYS A 171 15.21 26.23 -2.54
CA LYS A 171 14.09 27.17 -2.33
C LYS A 171 12.79 26.47 -1.96
N ASP A 172 12.69 25.17 -2.24
CA ASP A 172 11.53 24.36 -1.91
C ASP A 172 11.49 23.96 -0.43
N PHE A 173 12.52 24.29 0.35
CA PHE A 173 12.63 23.95 1.77
C PHE A 173 12.70 25.20 2.68
N LYS A 174 12.08 25.13 3.87
CA LYS A 174 12.10 26.21 4.89
C LYS A 174 12.21 25.72 6.32
#